data_AF-A0A524FA24-F1
#
_entry.id   AF-A0A524FA24-F1
#
_cell.length_a   1.000
_cell.length_b   1.000
_cell.length_c   1.000
_cell.angle_alpha   90.00
_cell.angle_beta   90.00
_cell.angle_gamma   90.00
#
_symmetry.space_group_name_H-M   'P 1'
#
loop_
_entity.id
_entity.type
_entity.pdbx_description
1 polymer ?
#
loop_
_entity_poly.entity_id
_entity_poly.type
_entity_poly.pdbx_seq_one_letter_code
_entity_poly.pdbx_strand_id
1 'polypeptide(L)'
;MKIIVLSLFILELFIGLTVVIGDDDDDDDDANEADEETEAEMDSYVYQSNPDSNYGGYDYLRVGGPPGRYVTYIYFDFDDEPDDWKEVEISLDLFEIDETMDVNLFEASSVWEELTITWNNRPAVGGLIETFKASSEGNYKFDVSDQVEDLLDDDEEGIAICLNLSSTYTGFGDIYMYSEEGAYYGNKPPLLIWTYDLTVNVDYGMIVFLILIILIPIVTVSVLLILYFTIWRKKAPRKPVVPPKDVVTPTQPSRAEPSPTPTSIKICANCGERIPPNSKTFCPNCGNKILQEKIEFCPSCGNKVPPNANFCEKCGNDID
;
A
#
# COMPACT_ATOMS: atom_id res chain seq x y z
N MET A 1 -8.04 23.02 26.05
CA MET A 1 -7.92 23.59 24.69
C MET A 1 -6.52 23.44 24.10
N LYS A 2 -5.44 23.79 24.82
CA LYS A 2 -4.05 23.67 24.30
C LYS A 2 -3.55 22.23 24.02
N ILE A 3 -4.05 21.22 24.73
CA ILE A 3 -3.66 19.80 24.52
C ILE A 3 -4.32 19.20 23.26
N ILE A 4 -5.54 19.64 22.92
CA ILE A 4 -6.30 19.13 21.76
C ILE A 4 -5.70 19.69 20.45
N VAL A 5 -5.20 20.92 20.47
CA VAL A 5 -4.54 21.53 19.30
C VAL A 5 -3.17 20.89 19.03
N LEU A 6 -2.44 20.47 20.07
CA LEU A 6 -1.16 19.78 19.91
C LEU A 6 -1.33 18.36 19.35
N SER A 7 -2.41 17.65 19.68
CA SER A 7 -2.66 16.31 19.14
C SER A 7 -3.17 16.33 17.70
N LEU A 8 -3.90 17.38 17.28
CA LEU A 8 -4.29 17.61 15.89
C LEU A 8 -3.08 17.97 15.02
N PHE A 9 -2.12 18.74 15.55
CA PHE A 9 -0.90 19.10 14.83
C PHE A 9 0.05 17.92 14.62
N ILE A 10 0.11 16.98 15.57
CA ILE A 10 0.86 15.73 15.40
C ILE A 10 0.16 14.82 14.38
N LEU A 11 -1.18 14.83 14.32
CA LEU A 11 -1.92 14.06 13.32
C LEU A 11 -1.65 14.55 11.89
N GLU A 12 -1.56 15.87 11.66
CA GLU A 12 -1.27 16.42 10.33
C GLU A 12 0.21 16.27 9.92
N LEU A 13 1.15 16.22 10.86
CA LEU A 13 2.56 15.95 10.58
C LEU A 13 2.83 14.48 10.19
N PHE A 14 1.97 13.54 10.63
CA PHE A 14 2.10 12.12 10.31
C PHE A 14 1.37 11.72 9.01
N ILE A 15 0.29 12.39 8.63
CA ILE A 15 -0.37 12.15 7.33
C ILE A 15 0.54 12.55 6.16
N GLY A 16 1.46 13.52 6.38
CA GLY A 16 2.40 13.97 5.36
C GLY A 16 3.63 13.08 5.12
N LEU A 17 3.83 11.99 5.88
CA LEU A 17 5.04 11.16 5.77
C LEU A 17 4.83 9.81 5.04
N THR A 18 3.66 9.57 4.44
CA THR A 18 3.35 8.27 3.79
C THR A 18 2.86 8.38 2.35
N VAL A 19 3.19 9.45 1.64
CA VAL A 19 3.03 9.49 0.18
C VAL A 19 4.24 10.18 -0.43
N VAL A 20 5.30 9.39 -0.62
CA VAL A 20 6.22 9.60 -1.73
C VAL A 20 6.08 8.31 -2.55
N ILE A 21 5.06 8.28 -3.40
CA ILE A 21 5.06 7.36 -4.54
C ILE A 21 5.42 8.29 -5.70
N GLY A 22 6.49 7.93 -6.41
CA GLY A 22 7.05 8.71 -7.50
C GLY A 22 6.01 9.07 -8.54
N ASP A 23 6.13 10.30 -9.05
CA ASP A 23 5.53 10.67 -10.33
C ASP A 23 6.32 9.91 -11.41
N ASP A 24 5.79 8.80 -11.92
CA ASP A 24 6.15 8.33 -13.26
C ASP A 24 4.86 7.95 -14.00
N ASP A 25 4.65 8.69 -15.10
CA ASP A 25 3.49 8.64 -15.98
C ASP A 25 3.56 7.38 -16.86
N ASP A 26 3.17 6.20 -16.36
CA ASP A 26 2.91 5.05 -17.23
C ASP A 26 1.53 4.42 -16.92
N ASP A 27 0.64 4.55 -17.90
CA ASP A 27 -0.70 3.95 -17.94
C ASP A 27 -0.58 2.43 -18.14
N ASP A 28 -0.29 1.63 -17.10
CA ASP A 28 -0.40 0.17 -17.15
C ASP A 28 -0.95 -0.43 -15.84
N ASP A 29 -1.65 -1.57 -15.95
CA ASP A 29 -2.55 -2.17 -14.96
C ASP A 29 -1.88 -2.73 -13.67
N ASP A 30 -0.60 -2.42 -13.39
CA ASP A 30 0.20 -2.97 -12.25
C ASP A 30 0.56 -1.92 -11.19
N ALA A 31 -0.45 -1.22 -10.68
CA ALA A 31 -0.28 -0.22 -9.60
C ALA A 31 0.18 -0.78 -8.23
N ASN A 32 0.65 -2.03 -8.17
CA ASN A 32 1.09 -2.70 -6.94
C ASN A 32 2.49 -3.32 -7.06
N GLU A 33 3.27 -3.03 -8.09
CA GLU A 33 4.64 -3.54 -8.20
C GLU A 33 5.64 -2.40 -8.08
N ALA A 34 6.78 -2.67 -7.47
CA ALA A 34 7.88 -1.73 -7.36
C ALA A 34 9.20 -2.43 -7.67
N ASP A 35 10.12 -1.66 -8.23
CA ASP A 35 11.44 -2.14 -8.64
C ASP A 35 12.52 -1.55 -7.73
N GLU A 36 13.50 -2.38 -7.40
CA GLU A 36 14.76 -1.98 -6.75
C GLU A 36 15.93 -2.42 -7.62
N GLU A 37 16.91 -1.55 -7.81
CA GLU A 37 18.05 -1.76 -8.72
C GLU A 37 19.32 -1.97 -7.91
N THR A 38 20.03 -3.07 -8.15
CA THR A 38 21.38 -3.34 -7.66
C THR A 38 22.37 -3.15 -8.81
N GLU A 39 23.34 -2.25 -8.64
CA GLU A 39 24.43 -2.07 -9.61
C GLU A 39 25.40 -3.25 -9.56
N ALA A 40 26.06 -3.57 -10.67
CA ALA A 40 27.11 -4.60 -10.65
C ALA A 40 28.26 -4.20 -9.70
N GLU A 41 28.68 -5.12 -8.83
CA GLU A 41 29.84 -4.91 -7.94
C GLU A 41 31.16 -4.99 -8.72
N MET A 42 31.21 -5.85 -9.74
CA MET A 42 32.40 -6.04 -10.57
C MET A 42 32.02 -6.26 -12.02
N ASP A 43 32.68 -5.56 -12.93
CA ASP A 43 32.56 -5.82 -14.35
C ASP A 43 33.87 -5.64 -15.13
N SER A 44 34.05 -6.45 -16.17
CA SER A 44 35.22 -6.35 -17.02
C SER A 44 35.01 -7.11 -18.31
N TYR A 45 35.87 -6.87 -19.29
CA TYR A 45 35.99 -7.74 -20.44
C TYR A 45 37.40 -8.30 -20.57
N VAL A 46 37.49 -9.45 -21.22
CA VAL A 46 38.76 -10.10 -21.53
C VAL A 46 38.93 -10.21 -23.03
N TYR A 47 40.17 -10.08 -23.49
CA TYR A 47 40.48 -10.05 -24.91
C TYR A 47 41.48 -11.13 -25.31
N GLN A 48 41.06 -12.04 -26.20
CA GLN A 48 41.86 -13.19 -26.64
C GLN A 48 43.22 -12.81 -27.23
N SER A 49 43.28 -11.71 -27.99
CA SER A 49 44.53 -11.31 -28.65
C SER A 49 45.49 -10.58 -27.71
N ASN A 50 45.06 -10.25 -26.50
CA ASN A 50 45.89 -9.63 -25.47
C ASN A 50 45.67 -10.30 -24.11
N PRO A 51 46.08 -11.58 -23.98
CA PRO A 51 45.49 -12.47 -23.00
C PRO A 51 45.93 -12.26 -21.55
N ASP A 52 46.96 -11.44 -21.34
CA ASP A 52 47.48 -11.07 -20.01
C ASP A 52 47.05 -9.66 -19.58
N SER A 53 46.27 -8.95 -20.39
CA SER A 53 45.76 -7.62 -20.06
C SER A 53 44.44 -7.68 -19.31
N ASN A 54 44.27 -6.73 -18.40
CA ASN A 54 43.05 -6.47 -17.65
C ASN A 54 42.41 -5.16 -18.15
N TYR A 55 41.09 -5.11 -18.10
CA TYR A 55 40.29 -4.00 -18.61
C TYR A 55 39.20 -3.54 -17.63
N GLY A 56 39.30 -3.86 -16.33
CA GLY A 56 38.30 -3.51 -15.30
C GLY A 56 37.98 -2.02 -15.30
N GLY A 57 38.99 -1.17 -15.09
CA GLY A 57 38.79 0.29 -14.99
C GLY A 57 38.46 1.07 -16.27
N TYR A 58 37.84 0.46 -17.28
CA TYR A 58 37.34 1.14 -18.48
C TYR A 58 35.87 1.48 -18.29
N ASP A 59 35.41 2.62 -18.81
CA ASP A 59 34.01 3.09 -18.73
C ASP A 59 33.04 2.36 -19.68
N TYR A 60 33.48 1.24 -20.26
CA TYR A 60 32.70 0.42 -21.17
C TYR A 60 33.14 -1.05 -21.13
N LEU A 61 32.17 -1.91 -21.39
CA LEU A 61 32.32 -3.33 -21.62
C LEU A 61 32.22 -3.64 -23.11
N ARG A 62 32.77 -4.79 -23.52
CA ARG A 62 32.84 -5.17 -24.93
C ARG A 62 32.62 -6.66 -25.15
N VAL A 63 31.71 -6.98 -26.06
CA VAL A 63 31.47 -8.33 -26.59
C VAL A 63 31.68 -8.27 -28.09
N GLY A 64 32.54 -9.13 -28.66
CA GLY A 64 33.02 -8.83 -30.01
C GLY A 64 33.85 -9.88 -30.71
N GLY A 65 33.93 -9.71 -32.03
CA GLY A 65 34.62 -10.56 -32.99
C GLY A 65 36.08 -10.15 -33.28
N PRO A 66 36.71 -10.74 -34.31
CA PRO A 66 38.16 -10.71 -34.53
C PRO A 66 38.79 -9.30 -34.66
N PRO A 67 40.11 -9.14 -34.39
CA PRO A 67 41.14 -10.17 -34.53
C PRO A 67 41.28 -11.14 -33.35
N GLY A 68 40.57 -10.93 -32.24
CA GLY A 68 40.36 -11.92 -31.17
C GLY A 68 38.99 -11.73 -30.53
N ARG A 69 38.53 -12.70 -29.75
CA ARG A 69 37.23 -12.59 -29.09
C ARG A 69 37.30 -11.68 -27.86
N TYR A 70 36.28 -10.84 -27.71
CA TYR A 70 35.97 -10.17 -26.46
C TYR A 70 34.85 -10.92 -25.74
N VAL A 71 35.04 -11.13 -24.44
CA VAL A 71 34.05 -11.75 -23.55
C VAL A 71 33.89 -10.85 -22.34
N THR A 72 32.67 -10.42 -22.08
CA THR A 72 32.34 -9.62 -20.90
C THR A 72 32.02 -10.54 -19.72
N TYR A 73 32.43 -10.14 -18.53
CA TYR A 73 32.10 -10.76 -17.24
C TYR A 73 31.51 -9.69 -16.33
N ILE A 74 30.44 -10.03 -15.62
CA ILE A 74 29.73 -9.14 -14.70
C ILE A 74 29.38 -9.96 -13.47
N TYR A 75 29.50 -9.37 -12.29
CA TYR A 75 29.08 -9.96 -11.03
C TYR A 75 28.15 -8.98 -10.31
N PHE A 76 27.03 -9.51 -9.83
CA PHE A 76 26.10 -8.82 -8.95
C PHE A 76 26.11 -9.54 -7.61
N ASP A 77 26.35 -8.81 -6.53
CA ASP A 77 26.13 -9.33 -5.18
C ASP A 77 24.64 -9.30 -4.82
N PHE A 78 24.29 -10.02 -3.76
CA PHE A 78 22.93 -10.07 -3.21
C PHE A 78 22.81 -9.29 -1.89
N ASP A 79 23.71 -8.35 -1.57
CA ASP A 79 23.66 -7.60 -0.30
C ASP A 79 22.38 -6.75 -0.20
N ASP A 80 21.84 -6.30 -1.34
CA ASP A 80 20.61 -5.51 -1.47
C ASP A 80 19.38 -6.37 -1.87
N GLU A 81 19.42 -7.70 -1.67
CA GLU A 81 18.27 -8.58 -1.93
C GLU A 81 17.04 -8.18 -1.07
N PRO A 82 15.84 -7.98 -1.68
CA PRO A 82 14.62 -7.74 -0.92
C PRO A 82 13.96 -9.05 -0.42
N ASP A 83 13.43 -9.07 0.80
CA ASP A 83 12.86 -10.27 1.46
C ASP A 83 11.75 -11.01 0.66
N ASP A 84 10.94 -10.28 -0.12
CA ASP A 84 9.73 -10.79 -0.79
C ASP A 84 9.75 -10.48 -2.30
N TRP A 85 10.91 -10.65 -2.95
CA TRP A 85 11.01 -10.46 -4.40
C TRP A 85 10.17 -11.48 -5.18
N LYS A 86 9.70 -11.07 -6.36
CA LYS A 86 8.80 -11.84 -7.25
C LYS A 86 9.49 -12.23 -8.56
N GLU A 87 10.28 -11.31 -9.10
CA GLU A 87 10.98 -11.48 -10.37
C GLU A 87 12.32 -10.73 -10.28
N VAL A 88 13.35 -11.30 -10.92
CA VAL A 88 14.67 -10.68 -11.01
C VAL A 88 15.14 -10.66 -12.45
N GLU A 89 15.48 -9.48 -12.95
CA GLU A 89 15.99 -9.30 -14.31
C GLU A 89 17.40 -8.71 -14.32
N ILE A 90 18.29 -9.24 -15.16
CA ILE A 90 19.53 -8.56 -15.53
C ILE A 90 19.22 -7.57 -16.64
N SER A 91 19.67 -6.33 -16.49
CA SER A 91 19.43 -5.22 -17.41
C SER A 91 20.75 -4.67 -17.94
N LEU A 92 20.93 -4.71 -19.26
CA LEU A 92 22.14 -4.28 -19.95
C LEU A 92 21.81 -3.20 -21.00
N ASP A 93 22.42 -2.02 -20.88
CA ASP A 93 22.23 -0.93 -21.86
C ASP A 93 23.33 -0.92 -22.92
N LEU A 94 22.98 -1.33 -24.15
CA LEU A 94 23.89 -1.39 -25.28
C LEU A 94 23.91 -0.04 -26.01
N PHE A 95 25.05 0.64 -26.05
CA PHE A 95 25.16 1.97 -26.65
C PHE A 95 25.78 1.98 -28.06
N GLU A 96 26.42 0.89 -28.49
CA GLU A 96 26.96 0.78 -29.86
C GLU A 96 26.93 -0.69 -30.31
N ILE A 97 26.40 -0.93 -31.51
CA ILE A 97 26.32 -2.26 -32.14
C ILE A 97 26.74 -2.13 -33.60
N ASP A 98 27.87 -2.74 -33.95
CA ASP A 98 28.41 -2.66 -35.32
C ASP A 98 27.50 -3.34 -36.37
N GLU A 99 26.94 -4.49 -36.00
CA GLU A 99 26.02 -5.26 -36.83
C GLU A 99 25.14 -6.18 -35.98
N THR A 100 24.06 -6.69 -36.57
CA THR A 100 23.18 -7.61 -35.84
C THR A 100 23.91 -8.90 -35.49
N MET A 101 23.95 -9.22 -34.19
CA MET A 101 24.70 -10.36 -33.65
C MET A 101 23.84 -11.17 -32.67
N ASP A 102 24.08 -12.47 -32.62
CA ASP A 102 23.51 -13.34 -31.59
C ASP A 102 24.53 -13.46 -30.44
N VAL A 103 24.11 -13.05 -29.26
CA VAL A 103 24.91 -13.03 -28.02
C VAL A 103 24.34 -14.05 -27.07
N ASN A 104 25.22 -14.83 -26.47
CA ASN A 104 24.85 -15.78 -25.43
C ASN A 104 25.18 -15.17 -24.07
N LEU A 105 24.22 -15.24 -23.15
CA LEU A 105 24.38 -14.96 -21.74
C LEU A 105 24.52 -16.29 -21.00
N PHE A 106 25.62 -16.44 -20.26
CA PHE A 106 25.90 -17.63 -19.46
C PHE A 106 26.18 -17.24 -18.02
N GLU A 107 26.00 -18.19 -17.10
CA GLU A 107 26.68 -18.15 -15.81
C GLU A 107 28.21 -18.29 -16.02
N ALA A 108 28.98 -17.70 -15.12
CA ALA A 108 30.41 -17.92 -14.98
C ALA A 108 30.67 -18.98 -13.90
N SER A 109 31.62 -19.88 -14.13
CA SER A 109 31.85 -21.03 -13.25
C SER A 109 32.42 -20.69 -11.85
N SER A 110 32.77 -19.43 -11.61
CA SER A 110 33.38 -18.95 -10.37
C SER A 110 33.40 -17.42 -10.33
N VAL A 111 33.38 -16.86 -9.12
CA VAL A 111 33.66 -15.45 -8.86
C VAL A 111 35.12 -15.11 -9.21
N TRP A 112 35.38 -13.86 -9.53
CA TRP A 112 36.65 -13.33 -10.02
C TRP A 112 36.86 -11.91 -9.48
N GLU A 113 38.05 -11.35 -9.66
CA GLU A 113 38.41 -10.03 -9.13
C GLU A 113 38.61 -9.05 -10.28
N GLU A 114 37.90 -7.91 -10.22
CA GLU A 114 37.78 -6.94 -11.30
C GLU A 114 39.11 -6.52 -11.91
N LEU A 115 40.04 -6.10 -11.05
CA LEU A 115 41.32 -5.52 -11.45
C LEU A 115 42.38 -6.58 -11.80
N THR A 116 42.03 -7.86 -11.79
CA THR A 116 42.98 -8.96 -12.06
C THR A 116 42.50 -9.97 -13.08
N ILE A 117 41.24 -9.92 -13.52
CA ILE A 117 40.76 -10.79 -14.59
C ILE A 117 41.49 -10.48 -15.90
N THR A 118 41.82 -11.53 -16.62
CA THR A 118 42.51 -11.54 -17.90
C THR A 118 41.93 -12.69 -18.71
N TRP A 119 42.23 -12.76 -20.00
CA TRP A 119 41.83 -13.94 -20.79
C TRP A 119 42.37 -15.24 -20.17
N ASN A 120 43.59 -15.25 -19.64
CA ASN A 120 44.23 -16.48 -19.18
C ASN A 120 43.70 -17.03 -17.84
N ASN A 121 43.12 -16.19 -16.98
CA ASN A 121 42.60 -16.60 -15.67
C ASN A 121 41.08 -16.45 -15.50
N ARG A 122 40.37 -16.01 -16.55
CA ARG A 122 38.90 -15.85 -16.52
C ARG A 122 38.18 -17.14 -16.07
N PRO A 123 37.02 -17.01 -15.40
CA PRO A 123 36.14 -18.13 -15.13
C PRO A 123 35.76 -18.88 -16.42
N ALA A 124 35.53 -20.20 -16.29
CA ALA A 124 34.97 -20.97 -17.39
C ALA A 124 33.50 -20.59 -17.60
N VAL A 125 32.99 -20.85 -18.80
CA VAL A 125 31.57 -20.68 -19.11
C VAL A 125 30.76 -21.79 -18.42
N GLY A 126 29.73 -21.40 -17.68
CA GLY A 126 28.79 -22.26 -16.95
C GLY A 126 27.53 -22.57 -17.76
N GLY A 127 26.37 -22.58 -17.07
CA GLY A 127 25.06 -22.80 -17.68
C GLY A 127 24.69 -21.70 -18.67
N LEU A 128 23.97 -22.06 -19.75
CA LEU A 128 23.38 -21.07 -20.66
C LEU A 128 22.10 -20.53 -20.02
N ILE A 129 22.04 -19.21 -19.87
CA ILE A 129 20.85 -18.49 -19.41
C ILE A 129 19.97 -18.20 -20.63
N GLU A 130 20.47 -17.40 -21.58
CA GLU A 130 19.70 -16.94 -22.75
C GLU A 130 20.59 -16.73 -23.98
N THR A 131 19.99 -16.82 -25.18
CA THR A 131 20.60 -16.35 -26.44
C THR A 131 19.72 -15.27 -27.06
N PHE A 132 20.22 -14.05 -27.08
CA PHE A 132 19.48 -12.90 -27.60
C PHE A 132 20.11 -12.33 -28.87
N LYS A 133 19.29 -11.61 -29.65
CA LYS A 133 19.70 -10.93 -30.87
C LYS A 133 19.90 -9.45 -30.58
N ALA A 134 21.15 -9.00 -30.55
CA ALA A 134 21.50 -7.59 -30.46
C ALA A 134 21.38 -6.96 -31.85
N SER A 135 20.30 -6.20 -32.09
CA SER A 135 20.01 -5.60 -33.41
C SER A 135 19.88 -4.07 -33.41
N SER A 136 19.74 -3.47 -32.24
CA SER A 136 19.63 -2.02 -32.04
C SER A 136 20.13 -1.64 -30.65
N GLU A 137 20.64 -0.42 -30.51
CA GLU A 137 21.01 0.17 -29.22
C GLU A 137 19.79 0.23 -28.26
N GLY A 138 20.08 0.27 -26.96
CA GLY A 138 19.10 0.36 -25.88
C GLY A 138 19.22 -0.77 -24.88
N ASN A 139 18.23 -0.83 -23.99
CA ASN A 139 18.20 -1.72 -22.86
C ASN A 139 17.69 -3.12 -23.22
N TYR A 140 18.42 -4.14 -22.79
CA TYR A 140 18.07 -5.55 -22.92
C TYR A 140 17.92 -6.14 -21.53
N LYS A 141 16.77 -6.74 -21.25
CA LYS A 141 16.46 -7.39 -19.99
C LYS A 141 16.37 -8.90 -20.13
N PHE A 142 16.80 -9.62 -19.09
CA PHE A 142 16.83 -11.07 -19.04
C PHE A 142 16.33 -11.53 -17.67
N ASP A 143 15.20 -12.23 -17.63
CA ASP A 143 14.72 -12.91 -16.44
C ASP A 143 15.75 -13.97 -16.00
N VAL A 144 16.22 -13.82 -14.77
CA VAL A 144 17.16 -14.73 -14.10
C VAL A 144 16.61 -15.25 -12.77
N SER A 145 15.30 -15.16 -12.56
CA SER A 145 14.64 -15.52 -11.30
C SER A 145 14.98 -16.94 -10.87
N ASP A 146 14.93 -17.90 -11.80
CA ASP A 146 15.27 -19.32 -11.52
C ASP A 146 16.74 -19.47 -11.08
N GLN A 147 17.68 -18.74 -11.71
CA GLN A 147 19.11 -18.81 -11.38
C GLN A 147 19.39 -18.18 -10.02
N VAL A 148 18.76 -17.05 -9.72
CA VAL A 148 18.91 -16.35 -8.44
C VAL A 148 18.32 -17.18 -7.31
N GLU A 149 17.12 -17.77 -7.49
CA GLU A 149 16.52 -18.68 -6.50
C GLU A 149 17.43 -19.89 -6.20
N ASP A 150 17.97 -20.54 -7.23
CA ASP A 150 18.91 -21.67 -7.06
C ASP A 150 20.20 -21.27 -6.32
N LEU A 151 20.75 -20.08 -6.60
CA LEU A 151 21.97 -19.58 -5.94
C LEU A 151 21.73 -19.21 -4.47
N LEU A 152 20.60 -18.57 -4.17
CA LEU A 152 20.22 -18.23 -2.80
C LEU A 152 19.95 -19.48 -1.96
N ASP A 153 19.32 -20.51 -2.53
CA ASP A 153 19.09 -21.81 -1.88
C ASP A 153 20.42 -22.54 -1.54
N ASP A 154 21.47 -22.29 -2.31
CA ASP A 154 22.82 -22.83 -2.11
C ASP A 154 23.72 -21.93 -1.20
N ASP A 155 23.15 -20.89 -0.58
CA ASP A 155 23.84 -19.89 0.26
C ASP A 155 24.96 -19.12 -0.50
N GLU A 156 24.83 -18.92 -1.82
CA GLU A 156 25.78 -18.11 -2.61
C GLU A 156 25.53 -16.60 -2.43
N GLU A 157 26.60 -15.81 -2.50
CA GLU A 157 26.59 -14.36 -2.19
C GLU A 157 26.27 -13.47 -3.40
N GLY A 158 26.08 -14.06 -4.59
CA GLY A 158 25.82 -13.31 -5.81
C GLY A 158 25.84 -14.16 -7.08
N ILE A 159 25.54 -13.53 -8.21
CA ILE A 159 25.52 -14.16 -9.53
C ILE A 159 26.66 -13.62 -10.40
N ALA A 160 27.52 -14.53 -10.87
CA ALA A 160 28.55 -14.24 -11.86
C ALA A 160 28.07 -14.65 -13.26
N ILE A 161 28.07 -13.73 -14.22
CA ILE A 161 27.69 -13.99 -15.61
C ILE A 161 28.81 -13.70 -16.59
N CYS A 162 28.71 -14.25 -17.81
CA CYS A 162 29.56 -13.86 -18.93
C CYS A 162 28.80 -13.82 -20.26
N LEU A 163 29.17 -12.84 -21.10
CA LEU A 163 28.59 -12.63 -22.42
C LEU A 163 29.60 -12.96 -23.52
N ASN A 164 29.19 -13.79 -24.47
CA ASN A 164 30.02 -14.19 -25.60
C ASN A 164 29.19 -14.23 -26.88
N LEU A 165 29.81 -13.88 -28.00
CA LEU A 165 29.19 -14.08 -29.31
C LEU A 165 28.94 -15.56 -29.57
N SER A 166 27.78 -15.85 -30.18
CA SER A 166 27.44 -17.20 -30.61
C SER A 166 28.58 -17.81 -31.43
N SER A 167 28.89 -19.09 -31.17
CA SER A 167 29.98 -19.79 -31.85
C SER A 167 29.85 -19.85 -33.38
N THR A 168 28.64 -19.61 -33.90
CA THR A 168 28.34 -19.58 -35.34
C THR A 168 28.58 -18.20 -35.98
N TYR A 169 28.81 -17.16 -35.20
CA TYR A 169 29.11 -15.83 -35.71
C TYR A 169 30.52 -15.76 -36.32
N THR A 170 30.62 -15.18 -37.51
CA THR A 170 31.88 -15.09 -38.28
C THR A 170 32.21 -13.67 -38.74
N GLY A 171 31.45 -12.67 -38.28
CA GLY A 171 31.70 -11.26 -38.58
C GLY A 171 32.82 -10.66 -37.74
N PHE A 172 32.97 -9.34 -37.81
CA PHE A 172 34.02 -8.56 -37.15
C PHE A 172 33.48 -7.43 -36.26
N GLY A 173 32.19 -7.45 -36.00
CA GLY A 173 31.51 -6.44 -35.19
C GLY A 173 31.77 -6.61 -33.70
N ASP A 174 31.64 -5.49 -33.02
CA ASP A 174 31.61 -5.36 -31.59
C ASP A 174 30.27 -4.82 -31.10
N ILE A 175 29.97 -5.14 -29.86
CA ILE A 175 28.90 -4.55 -29.05
C ILE A 175 29.57 -3.89 -27.86
N TYR A 176 29.16 -2.65 -27.59
CA TYR A 176 29.58 -1.91 -26.43
C TYR A 176 28.39 -1.63 -25.52
N MET A 177 28.64 -1.73 -24.22
CA MET A 177 27.71 -1.40 -23.14
C MET A 177 28.47 -0.67 -22.05
N TYR A 178 27.77 0.07 -21.20
CA TYR A 178 28.43 0.78 -20.10
C TYR A 178 28.88 -0.19 -19.01
N SER A 179 29.98 0.16 -18.33
CA SER A 179 30.40 -0.46 -17.07
C SER A 179 29.93 0.35 -15.87
N GLU A 180 30.18 -0.18 -14.67
CA GLU A 180 30.14 0.53 -13.39
C GLU A 180 30.92 1.85 -13.43
N GLU A 181 32.13 1.88 -13.99
CA GLU A 181 32.90 3.14 -14.10
C GLU A 181 32.24 4.14 -15.06
N GLY A 182 31.47 3.63 -16.02
CA GLY A 182 30.62 4.43 -16.89
C GLY A 182 29.53 5.19 -16.13
N ALA A 183 29.05 4.69 -15.00
CA ALA A 183 28.00 5.31 -14.18
C ALA A 183 28.42 6.67 -13.62
N TYR A 184 29.73 6.88 -13.38
CA TYR A 184 30.27 8.19 -13.00
C TYR A 184 29.93 9.32 -13.99
N TYR A 185 29.68 8.97 -15.26
CA TYR A 185 29.31 9.90 -16.32
C TYR A 185 27.80 10.03 -16.54
N GLY A 186 26.98 9.42 -15.69
CA GLY A 186 25.52 9.40 -15.78
C GLY A 186 24.99 8.39 -16.80
N ASN A 187 25.80 7.41 -17.18
CA ASN A 187 25.35 6.29 -18.00
C ASN A 187 24.72 5.21 -17.10
N LYS A 188 23.93 4.31 -17.70
CA LYS A 188 23.31 3.19 -16.98
C LYS A 188 24.26 1.99 -16.96
N PRO A 189 24.85 1.61 -15.81
CA PRO A 189 25.71 0.43 -15.72
C PRO A 189 24.86 -0.85 -15.88
N PRO A 190 25.48 -2.05 -15.87
CA PRO A 190 24.72 -3.28 -15.69
C PRO A 190 23.95 -3.25 -14.37
N LEU A 191 22.68 -3.65 -14.40
CA LEU A 191 21.80 -3.67 -13.23
C LEU A 191 21.19 -5.05 -13.03
N LEU A 192 20.98 -5.43 -11.78
CA LEU A 192 20.06 -6.48 -11.36
C LEU A 192 18.80 -5.79 -10.82
N ILE A 193 17.65 -6.04 -11.44
CA ILE A 193 16.38 -5.39 -11.11
C ILE A 193 15.51 -6.38 -10.37
N TRP A 194 15.18 -6.07 -9.12
CA TRP A 194 14.28 -6.84 -8.27
C TRP A 194 12.89 -6.24 -8.33
N THR A 195 11.92 -7.00 -8.81
CA THR A 195 10.50 -6.62 -8.78
C THR A 195 9.84 -7.29 -7.59
N TYR A 196 9.10 -6.53 -6.78
CA TYR A 196 8.38 -7.03 -5.61
C TYR A 196 6.95 -6.50 -5.55
N ASP A 197 6.07 -7.28 -4.93
CA ASP A 197 4.71 -6.86 -4.66
C ASP A 197 4.71 -5.81 -3.54
N LEU A 198 4.10 -4.65 -3.80
CA LEU A 198 3.78 -3.65 -2.79
C LEU A 198 2.71 -4.20 -1.85
N THR A 199 3.15 -4.90 -0.82
CA THR A 199 2.27 -5.25 0.28
C THR A 199 2.00 -3.98 1.10
N VAL A 200 0.74 -3.53 1.14
CA VAL A 200 0.31 -2.56 2.15
C VAL A 200 0.34 -3.30 3.49
N ASN A 201 1.53 -3.39 4.08
CA ASN A 201 1.74 -3.98 5.39
C ASN A 201 1.12 -3.04 6.42
N VAL A 202 -0.18 -3.19 6.61
CA VAL A 202 -0.90 -2.52 7.67
C VAL A 202 -0.40 -3.12 8.98
N ASP A 203 0.59 -2.48 9.61
CA ASP A 203 1.09 -2.91 10.93
C ASP A 203 -0.08 -2.89 11.92
N TYR A 204 -0.67 -4.06 12.12
CA TYR A 204 -1.79 -4.25 13.04
C TYR A 204 -1.38 -3.92 14.48
N GLY A 205 -0.09 -4.05 14.81
CA GLY A 205 0.48 -3.60 16.08
C GLY A 205 0.35 -2.09 16.23
N MET A 206 0.69 -1.32 15.19
CA MET A 206 0.51 0.14 15.16
C MET A 206 -0.97 0.55 15.18
N ILE A 207 -1.85 -0.14 14.45
CA ILE A 207 -3.31 0.11 14.52
C ILE A 207 -3.82 -0.14 15.93
N VAL A 208 -3.49 -1.29 16.53
CA VAL A 208 -3.94 -1.64 17.89
C VAL A 208 -3.38 -0.63 18.89
N PHE A 209 -2.13 -0.20 18.74
CA PHE A 209 -1.50 0.82 19.58
C PHE A 209 -2.24 2.16 19.50
N LEU A 210 -2.58 2.63 18.29
CA LEU A 210 -3.37 3.85 18.08
C LEU A 210 -4.78 3.74 18.67
N ILE A 211 -5.44 2.58 18.51
CA ILE A 211 -6.75 2.30 19.12
C ILE A 211 -6.64 2.37 20.66
N LEU A 212 -5.60 1.79 21.25
CA LEU A 212 -5.38 1.82 22.71
C LEU A 212 -5.13 3.26 23.21
N ILE A 213 -4.35 4.06 22.48
CA ILE A 213 -4.11 5.48 22.80
C ILE A 213 -5.41 6.28 22.83
N ILE A 214 -6.39 5.95 22.00
CA ILE A 214 -7.69 6.64 21.97
C ILE A 214 -8.66 6.06 23.02
N LEU A 215 -8.71 4.74 23.19
CA LEU A 215 -9.68 4.10 24.09
C LEU A 215 -9.34 4.30 25.57
N ILE A 216 -8.07 4.23 25.96
CA ILE A 216 -7.63 4.40 27.35
C ILE A 216 -8.08 5.76 27.94
N PRO A 217 -7.86 6.92 27.29
CA PRO A 217 -8.32 8.21 27.80
C PRO A 217 -9.86 8.32 27.84
N ILE A 218 -10.57 7.73 26.87
CA ILE A 218 -12.04 7.73 26.87
C ILE A 218 -12.58 6.94 28.06
N VAL A 219 -12.03 5.76 28.32
CA VAL A 219 -12.43 4.91 29.44
C VAL A 219 -12.10 5.58 30.77
N THR A 220 -10.90 6.16 30.91
CA THR A 220 -10.50 6.86 32.15
C THR A 220 -11.38 8.07 32.44
N VAL A 221 -11.68 8.92 31.45
CA VAL A 221 -12.59 10.06 31.60
C VAL A 221 -13.99 9.59 31.98
N SER A 222 -14.48 8.52 31.33
CA SER A 222 -15.80 7.95 31.63
C SER A 222 -15.89 7.44 33.07
N VAL A 223 -14.86 6.75 33.56
CA VAL A 223 -14.76 6.31 34.96
C VAL A 223 -14.72 7.49 35.92
N LEU A 224 -13.94 8.53 35.62
CA LEU A 224 -13.86 9.74 36.45
C LEU A 224 -15.20 10.48 36.52
N LEU A 225 -15.94 10.56 35.40
CA LEU A 225 -17.28 11.14 35.37
C LEU A 225 -18.27 10.31 36.20
N ILE A 226 -18.26 8.99 36.09
CA ILE A 226 -19.10 8.10 36.90
C ILE A 226 -18.79 8.28 38.40
N LEU A 227 -17.51 8.32 38.78
CA LEU A 227 -17.09 8.57 40.17
C LEU A 227 -17.54 9.95 40.64
N TYR A 228 -17.38 10.98 39.81
CA TYR A 228 -17.85 12.33 40.11
C TYR A 228 -19.37 12.34 40.37
N PHE A 229 -20.17 11.78 39.46
CA PHE A 229 -21.64 11.75 39.59
C PHE A 229 -22.11 10.90 40.77
N THR A 230 -21.46 9.76 41.06
CA THR A 230 -21.83 8.90 42.20
C THR A 230 -21.50 9.58 43.54
N ILE A 231 -20.38 10.30 43.64
CA ILE A 231 -20.05 11.11 44.82
C ILE A 231 -21.01 12.30 44.95
N TRP A 232 -21.36 12.95 43.84
CA TRP A 232 -22.29 14.07 43.82
C TRP A 232 -23.70 13.66 44.25
N ARG A 233 -24.18 12.50 43.78
CA ARG A 233 -25.46 11.91 44.23
C ARG A 233 -25.51 11.63 45.73
N LYS A 234 -24.39 11.23 46.34
CA LYS A 234 -24.30 11.03 47.81
C LYS A 234 -24.39 12.34 48.61
N LYS A 235 -24.02 13.48 48.00
CA LYS A 235 -24.03 14.81 48.64
C LYS A 235 -25.30 15.63 48.35
N ALA A 236 -26.22 15.13 47.52
CA ALA A 236 -27.43 15.87 47.19
C ALA A 236 -28.34 16.03 48.42
N PRO A 237 -28.76 17.26 48.79
CA PRO A 237 -29.68 17.48 49.90
C PRO A 237 -31.04 16.83 49.59
N ARG A 238 -31.62 16.13 50.57
CA ARG A 238 -32.97 15.57 50.45
C ARG A 238 -33.96 16.72 50.23
N LYS A 239 -34.77 16.66 49.15
CA LYS A 239 -35.85 17.63 48.95
C LYS A 239 -36.75 17.62 50.21
N PRO A 240 -37.12 18.79 50.76
CA PRO A 240 -38.01 18.86 51.91
C PRO A 240 -39.36 18.23 51.53
N VAL A 241 -39.83 17.30 52.37
CA VAL A 241 -41.17 16.71 52.25
C VAL A 241 -42.17 17.82 52.58
N VAL A 242 -42.83 18.37 51.57
CA VAL A 242 -43.90 19.36 51.76
C VAL A 242 -45.16 18.59 52.20
N PRO A 243 -45.80 18.95 53.34
CA PRO A 243 -47.04 18.31 53.77
C PRO A 243 -48.19 18.63 52.80
N PRO A 244 -49.21 17.75 52.70
CA PRO A 244 -50.31 17.94 51.77
C PRO A 244 -51.08 19.20 52.16
N LYS A 245 -51.30 20.09 51.19
CA LYS A 245 -52.16 21.25 51.37
C LYS A 245 -53.61 20.78 51.24
N ASP A 246 -54.39 21.02 52.28
CA ASP A 246 -55.81 20.64 52.35
C ASP A 246 -56.58 21.18 51.13
N VAL A 247 -57.19 20.25 50.42
CA VAL A 247 -58.01 20.48 49.24
C VAL A 247 -59.39 20.94 49.71
N VAL A 248 -59.69 22.22 49.55
CA VAL A 248 -61.07 22.73 49.65
C VAL A 248 -61.78 22.44 48.33
N THR A 249 -62.84 21.64 48.44
CA THR A 249 -63.79 21.31 47.38
C THR A 249 -64.68 22.51 47.03
N PRO A 250 -64.90 22.79 45.73
CA PRO A 250 -66.19 23.28 45.28
C PRO A 250 -66.78 22.40 44.15
N THR A 251 -67.98 21.89 44.45
CA THR A 251 -69.20 21.83 43.64
C THR A 251 -69.15 21.35 42.17
N GLN A 252 -69.75 20.17 41.97
CA GLN A 252 -70.19 19.50 40.73
C GLN A 252 -71.14 20.38 39.88
N PRO A 253 -71.17 20.24 38.53
CA PRO A 253 -72.11 19.29 37.94
C PRO A 253 -71.63 18.56 36.68
N SER A 254 -72.11 17.31 36.57
CA SER A 254 -72.67 16.69 35.36
C SER A 254 -71.77 16.32 34.17
N ARG A 255 -71.43 15.02 34.14
CA ARG A 255 -71.66 14.05 33.05
C ARG A 255 -71.17 14.39 31.63
N ALA A 256 -70.16 13.65 31.18
CA ALA A 256 -70.23 12.81 29.99
C ALA A 256 -69.03 11.83 29.96
N GLU A 257 -69.30 10.52 29.95
CA GLU A 257 -68.38 9.53 29.38
C GLU A 257 -68.34 9.75 27.86
N PRO A 258 -67.15 9.60 27.24
CA PRO A 258 -66.88 8.43 26.40
C PRO A 258 -65.47 7.84 26.69
N SER A 259 -65.36 6.53 26.87
CA SER A 259 -65.07 5.52 25.82
C SER A 259 -63.62 5.53 25.32
N PRO A 260 -62.95 4.36 25.20
CA PRO A 260 -61.51 4.26 24.99
C PRO A 260 -61.15 4.50 23.53
N THR A 261 -60.03 5.17 23.28
CA THR A 261 -59.47 5.29 21.93
C THR A 261 -57.96 5.27 21.97
N PRO A 262 -57.32 4.81 20.89
CA PRO A 262 -56.49 3.63 20.93
C PRO A 262 -55.05 4.06 20.63
N THR A 263 -54.12 3.81 21.54
CA THR A 263 -52.72 3.99 21.19
C THR A 263 -52.35 2.87 20.22
N SER A 264 -52.28 3.18 18.92
CA SER A 264 -51.89 2.27 17.86
C SER A 264 -50.41 1.91 18.02
N ILE A 265 -50.16 0.88 18.83
CA ILE A 265 -48.84 0.28 19.00
C ILE A 265 -48.46 -0.33 17.66
N LYS A 266 -47.50 0.28 16.95
CA LYS A 266 -46.91 -0.32 15.75
C LYS A 266 -45.97 -1.46 16.19
N ILE A 267 -46.20 -2.65 15.66
CA ILE A 267 -45.36 -3.84 15.90
C ILE A 267 -44.39 -3.96 14.73
N CYS A 268 -43.11 -4.24 15.01
CA CYS A 268 -42.13 -4.43 13.95
C CYS A 268 -42.49 -5.68 13.11
N ALA A 269 -42.66 -5.51 11.80
CA ALA A 269 -43.01 -6.60 10.90
C ALA A 269 -41.93 -7.69 10.75
N ASN A 270 -40.68 -7.40 11.13
CA ASN A 270 -39.56 -8.35 11.00
C ASN A 270 -39.24 -9.10 12.31
N CYS A 271 -39.31 -8.43 13.48
CA CYS A 271 -38.95 -9.07 14.76
C CYS A 271 -40.09 -9.18 15.76
N GLY A 272 -41.27 -8.62 15.49
CA GLY A 272 -42.44 -8.71 16.35
C GLY A 272 -42.40 -7.85 17.62
N GLU A 273 -41.36 -7.04 17.82
CA GLU A 273 -41.19 -6.20 19.01
C GLU A 273 -42.10 -4.95 18.98
N ARG A 274 -42.55 -4.49 20.15
CA ARG A 274 -43.39 -3.29 20.28
C ARG A 274 -42.52 -2.05 20.14
N ILE A 275 -42.83 -1.21 19.16
CA ILE A 275 -42.07 0.01 18.91
C ILE A 275 -42.65 1.15 19.77
N PRO A 276 -41.88 1.74 20.70
CA PRO A 276 -42.35 2.90 21.48
C PRO A 276 -42.51 4.13 20.57
N PRO A 277 -43.46 5.04 20.87
CA PRO A 277 -43.87 6.11 19.97
C PRO A 277 -42.76 7.12 19.58
N ASN A 278 -41.60 7.07 20.22
CA ASN A 278 -40.49 8.02 20.03
C ASN A 278 -39.30 7.48 19.22
N SER A 279 -39.36 6.29 18.62
CA SER A 279 -38.25 5.83 17.75
C SER A 279 -38.45 6.32 16.31
N LYS A 280 -37.81 7.43 15.96
CA LYS A 280 -38.09 8.15 14.71
C LYS A 280 -37.57 7.51 13.42
N THR A 281 -36.82 6.39 13.37
CA THR A 281 -36.39 5.88 12.03
C THR A 281 -35.94 4.41 11.89
N PHE A 282 -35.56 3.73 12.97
CA PHE A 282 -35.07 2.33 12.90
C PHE A 282 -35.56 1.53 14.11
N CYS A 283 -35.81 0.23 13.95
CA CYS A 283 -36.16 -0.65 15.05
C CYS A 283 -34.93 -0.83 15.97
N PRO A 284 -35.01 -0.49 17.27
CA PRO A 284 -33.87 -0.56 18.19
C PRO A 284 -33.40 -1.99 18.48
N ASN A 285 -34.19 -3.01 18.13
CA ASN A 285 -33.83 -4.41 18.36
C ASN A 285 -33.21 -5.06 17.10
N CYS A 286 -33.81 -4.87 15.91
CA CYS A 286 -33.36 -5.56 14.69
C CYS A 286 -32.69 -4.65 13.63
N GLY A 287 -32.63 -3.34 13.85
CA GLY A 287 -31.94 -2.41 12.94
C GLY A 287 -32.67 -2.09 11.62
N ASN A 288 -33.80 -2.72 11.32
CA ASN A 288 -34.55 -2.42 10.09
C ASN A 288 -35.24 -1.05 10.12
N LYS A 289 -35.23 -0.36 8.97
CA LYS A 289 -35.91 0.93 8.75
C LYS A 289 -37.42 0.78 8.92
N ILE A 290 -38.01 1.68 9.70
CA ILE A 290 -39.47 1.78 9.86
C ILE A 290 -39.94 2.80 8.83
N LEU A 291 -40.71 2.38 7.83
CA LEU A 291 -41.28 3.29 6.83
C LEU A 291 -42.26 4.25 7.53
N GLN A 292 -41.90 5.52 7.65
CA GLN A 292 -42.80 6.53 8.20
C GLN A 292 -43.89 6.84 7.17
N GLU A 293 -45.15 6.65 7.56
CA GLU A 293 -46.29 7.05 6.74
C GLU A 293 -46.44 8.58 6.81
N LYS A 294 -46.38 9.20 5.63
CA LYS A 294 -46.59 10.62 5.37
C LYS A 294 -47.89 11.13 6.02
N ILE A 295 -47.77 12.07 6.95
CA ILE A 295 -48.92 12.70 7.60
C ILE A 295 -49.54 13.70 6.62
N GLU A 296 -50.72 13.38 6.08
CA GLU A 296 -51.42 14.27 5.15
C GLU A 296 -52.30 15.34 5.83
N PHE A 297 -52.61 15.19 7.12
CA PHE A 297 -53.52 16.08 7.86
C PHE A 297 -53.00 16.42 9.25
N CYS A 298 -53.07 17.70 9.62
CA CYS A 298 -52.60 18.20 10.91
C CYS A 298 -53.45 17.63 12.05
N PRO A 299 -52.88 16.90 13.02
CA PRO A 299 -53.64 16.30 14.13
C PRO A 299 -54.24 17.34 15.09
N SER A 300 -53.74 18.58 15.09
CA SER A 300 -54.25 19.66 15.96
C SER A 300 -55.43 20.43 15.37
N CYS A 301 -55.48 20.64 14.05
CA CYS A 301 -56.52 21.48 13.41
C CYS A 301 -57.26 20.82 12.24
N GLY A 302 -56.85 19.62 11.81
CA GLY A 302 -57.48 18.85 10.74
C GLY A 302 -57.20 19.33 9.31
N ASN A 303 -56.43 20.40 9.12
CA ASN A 303 -56.11 20.90 7.77
C ASN A 303 -55.06 20.02 7.08
N LYS A 304 -55.15 19.94 5.75
CA LYS A 304 -54.17 19.23 4.93
C LYS A 304 -52.80 19.90 5.05
N VAL A 305 -51.75 19.11 5.21
CA VAL A 305 -50.37 19.59 5.34
C VAL A 305 -49.53 19.03 4.19
N PRO A 306 -48.64 19.85 3.58
CA PRO A 306 -47.76 19.36 2.53
C PRO A 306 -46.77 18.30 3.05
N PRO A 307 -46.34 17.35 2.19
CA PRO A 307 -45.31 16.37 2.55
C PRO A 307 -44.05 17.05 3.10
N ASN A 308 -43.55 16.60 4.25
CA ASN A 308 -42.32 17.05 4.93
C ASN A 308 -42.39 18.45 5.59
N ALA A 309 -43.57 18.96 5.91
CA ALA A 309 -43.69 20.14 6.75
C ALA A 309 -43.45 19.77 8.23
N ASN A 310 -42.65 20.56 8.95
CA ASN A 310 -42.44 20.38 10.40
C ASN A 310 -43.50 21.13 11.21
N PHE A 311 -44.16 22.14 10.64
CA PHE A 311 -45.17 22.95 11.33
C PHE A 311 -46.39 23.18 10.43
N CYS A 312 -47.58 23.25 11.02
CA CYS A 312 -48.80 23.56 10.30
C CYS A 312 -48.87 25.07 9.99
N GLU A 313 -48.85 25.43 8.71
CA GLU A 313 -48.94 26.83 8.25
C GLU A 313 -50.24 27.55 8.65
N LYS A 314 -51.29 26.79 8.99
CA LYS A 314 -52.60 27.35 9.36
C LYS A 314 -52.76 27.64 10.84
N CYS A 315 -52.22 26.81 11.73
CA CYS A 315 -52.40 26.96 13.18
C CYS A 315 -51.10 27.14 13.96
N GLY A 316 -49.93 26.99 13.32
CA GLY A 316 -48.62 27.18 13.93
C GLY A 316 -48.15 26.05 14.84
N ASN A 317 -48.94 24.99 15.04
CA ASN A 317 -48.52 23.83 15.83
C ASN A 317 -47.56 22.93 15.05
N ASP A 318 -46.63 22.32 15.79
CA ASP A 318 -45.72 21.28 15.32
C ASP A 318 -46.52 20.03 14.89
N ILE A 319 -46.07 19.39 13.81
CA ILE A 319 -46.71 18.19 13.23
C ILE A 319 -45.77 16.98 13.16
N ASP A 320 -44.62 17.07 13.82
CA ASP A 320 -43.53 16.08 13.88
C ASP A 320 -43.65 15.03 15.01
#